data_AF-A0A5M3M6N3-F1
#
_entry.id   AF-A0A5M3M6N3-F1
#
_cell.length_a   1.000
_cell.length_b   1.000
_cell.length_c   1.000
_cell.angle_alpha   90.00
_cell.angle_beta   90.00
_cell.angle_gamma   90.00
#
_symmetry.space_group_name_H-M   'P 1'
#
loop_
_entity.id
_entity.type
_entity.pdbx_description
1 polymer ?
#
loop_
_entity_poly.entity_id
_entity_poly.type
_entity_poly.pdbx_seq_one_letter_code
_entity_poly.pdbx_strand_id
1 'polypeptide(L)'
;MIHIFRSFLYIVLFIFSIVLMSLCAVRIHYTEHLSPFDPLNDGVRFYDPIVALLLATSLLTILWSAFVGHTIHGRHERRIIGTFLHEFLGLGVLFILWLVGAAIATVTSNVPTLLTRWGNLSSCWHYSTCRILTALLAFAWLGWIVVLALLLTTLLFALANRAWNEQMHGRWDPRATRYRDSRV
;
A
#
# COMPACT_ATOMS: atom_id res chain seq x y z
N MET A 1 -1.24 -24.72 -1.89
CA MET A 1 -0.33 -23.78 -2.60
C MET A 1 -0.81 -22.32 -2.52
N ILE A 2 -2.09 -22.03 -2.77
CA ILE A 2 -2.60 -20.64 -2.81
C ILE A 2 -2.31 -19.81 -1.54
N HIS A 3 -2.39 -20.42 -0.35
CA HIS A 3 -2.07 -19.72 0.90
C HIS A 3 -0.60 -19.31 1.04
N ILE A 4 0.34 -20.13 0.52
CA ILE A 4 1.78 -19.82 0.55
C ILE A 4 2.07 -18.62 -0.35
N PHE A 5 1.48 -18.64 -1.55
CA PHE A 5 1.59 -17.54 -2.50
C PHE A 5 1.01 -16.24 -1.91
N ARG A 6 -0.16 -16.31 -1.27
CA ARG A 6 -0.77 -15.17 -0.59
C ARG A 6 0.10 -14.63 0.54
N SER A 7 0.66 -15.50 1.39
CA SER A 7 1.58 -15.08 2.46
C SER A 7 2.82 -14.40 1.89
N PHE A 8 3.38 -14.92 0.79
CA PHE A 8 4.49 -14.29 0.09
C PHE A 8 4.14 -12.89 -0.43
N LEU A 9 2.97 -12.74 -1.08
CA LEU A 9 2.52 -11.43 -1.57
C LEU A 9 2.34 -10.40 -0.45
N TYR A 10 1.83 -10.80 0.73
CA TYR A 10 1.74 -9.89 1.89
C TYR A 10 3.11 -9.45 2.40
N ILE A 11 4.11 -10.34 2.41
CA ILE A 11 5.48 -9.99 2.81
C ILE A 11 6.08 -8.98 1.81
N VAL A 12 5.90 -9.23 0.52
CA VAL A 12 6.34 -8.31 -0.54
C VAL A 12 5.65 -6.95 -0.39
N LEU A 13 4.34 -6.93 -0.17
CA LEU A 13 3.57 -5.70 0.04
C LEU A 13 4.07 -4.91 1.25
N PHE A 14 4.38 -5.60 2.36
CA PHE A 14 4.94 -4.99 3.57
C PHE A 14 6.28 -4.32 3.28
N ILE A 15 7.20 -5.02 2.59
CA ILE A 15 8.52 -4.47 2.22
C ILE A 15 8.36 -3.26 1.28
N PHE A 16 7.53 -3.36 0.24
CA PHE A 16 7.28 -2.24 -0.68
C PHE A 16 6.68 -1.03 0.04
N SER A 17 5.81 -1.26 1.02
CA SER A 17 5.21 -0.18 1.81
C SER A 17 6.25 0.52 2.69
N ILE A 18 7.19 -0.22 3.31
CA ILE A 18 8.29 0.38 4.08
C ILE A 18 9.22 1.21 3.18
N VAL A 19 9.57 0.68 2.01
CA VAL A 19 10.42 1.40 1.05
C VAL A 19 9.73 2.69 0.61
N LEU A 20 8.44 2.62 0.24
CA LEU A 20 7.68 3.79 -0.18
C LEU A 20 7.51 4.82 0.94
N MET A 21 7.23 4.38 2.18
CA MET A 21 7.19 5.26 3.35
C MET A 21 8.52 6.00 3.55
N SER A 22 9.64 5.30 3.42
CA SER A 22 10.99 5.86 3.56
C SER A 22 11.28 6.90 2.48
N LEU A 23 10.94 6.60 1.23
CA LEU A 23 11.09 7.54 0.11
C LEU A 23 10.19 8.77 0.26
N CYS A 24 8.96 8.60 0.75
CA CYS A 24 8.05 9.71 1.05
C CYS A 24 8.64 10.63 2.13
N ALA A 25 9.20 10.06 3.20
CA ALA A 25 9.83 10.84 4.27
C ALA A 25 11.02 11.67 3.75
N VAL A 26 11.88 11.07 2.92
CA VAL A 26 13.00 11.78 2.28
C VAL A 26 12.50 12.91 1.38
N ARG A 27 11.44 12.68 0.60
CA ARG A 27 10.87 13.70 -0.28
C ARG A 27 10.27 14.87 0.50
N ILE A 28 9.50 14.60 1.55
CA ILE A 28 8.90 15.66 2.40
C ILE A 28 9.99 16.47 3.09
N HIS A 29 11.01 15.80 3.64
CA HIS A 29 12.14 16.48 4.27
C HIS A 29 12.84 17.42 3.29
N TYR A 30 13.08 16.96 2.06
CA TYR A 30 13.63 17.82 1.01
C TYR A 30 12.72 19.01 0.70
N THR A 31 11.42 18.81 0.46
CA THR A 31 10.52 19.90 0.06
C THR A 31 10.34 20.98 1.14
N GLU A 32 10.47 20.62 2.42
CA GLU A 32 10.40 21.55 3.55
C GLU A 32 11.74 22.23 3.89
N HIS A 33 12.87 21.61 3.55
CA HIS A 33 14.23 22.11 3.84
C HIS A 33 15.01 22.45 2.57
N LEU A 34 14.33 23.05 1.59
CA LEU A 34 14.98 23.50 0.35
C LEU A 34 16.05 24.57 0.64
N SER A 35 17.21 24.43 0.02
CA SER A 35 18.23 25.49 0.03
C SER A 35 17.78 26.65 -0.84
N PRO A 36 18.09 27.91 -0.49
CA PRO A 36 17.72 29.09 -1.28
C PRO A 36 18.28 29.10 -2.72
N PHE A 37 19.28 28.26 -3.01
CA PHE A 37 19.94 28.17 -4.31
C PHE A 37 19.58 26.89 -5.09
N ASP A 38 18.47 26.23 -4.73
CA ASP A 38 18.05 25.00 -5.40
C ASP A 38 17.54 25.30 -6.83
N PRO A 39 18.15 24.73 -7.89
CA PRO A 39 17.83 25.06 -9.28
C PRO A 39 16.48 24.48 -9.76
N LEU A 40 15.83 23.62 -8.97
CA LEU A 40 14.61 22.92 -9.38
C LEU A 40 13.32 23.65 -9.00
N ASN A 41 13.35 24.46 -7.95
CA ASN A 41 12.19 25.23 -7.49
C ASN A 41 12.57 26.62 -6.93
N ASP A 42 13.67 27.20 -7.41
CA ASP A 42 14.20 28.51 -7.02
C ASP A 42 14.28 28.73 -5.49
N GLY A 43 14.55 27.65 -4.75
CA GLY A 43 14.61 27.65 -3.28
C GLY A 43 13.28 27.89 -2.55
N VAL A 44 12.15 27.89 -3.24
CA VAL A 44 10.83 28.07 -2.62
C VAL A 44 10.38 26.76 -1.98
N ARG A 45 10.10 26.80 -0.68
CA ARG A 45 9.56 25.66 0.08
C ARG A 45 8.11 25.41 -0.33
N PHE A 46 7.75 24.14 -0.50
CA PHE A 46 6.39 23.73 -0.86
C PHE A 46 6.02 22.41 -0.21
N TYR A 47 4.72 22.12 -0.13
CA TYR A 47 4.20 20.85 0.37
C TYR A 47 3.58 20.07 -0.78
N ASP A 48 3.96 18.80 -0.94
CA ASP A 48 3.42 17.92 -1.97
C ASP A 48 2.30 17.03 -1.37
N PRO A 49 1.02 17.35 -1.61
CA PRO A 49 -0.09 16.60 -1.02
C PRO A 49 -0.17 15.16 -1.54
N ILE A 50 0.37 14.86 -2.72
CA ILE A 50 0.36 13.52 -3.31
C ILE A 50 1.32 12.61 -2.53
N VAL A 51 2.50 13.13 -2.16
CA VAL A 51 3.47 12.40 -1.33
C VAL A 51 2.88 12.09 0.05
N ALA A 52 2.10 13.01 0.61
CA ALA A 52 1.41 12.82 1.88
C ALA A 52 0.34 11.71 1.81
N LEU A 53 -0.45 11.68 0.72
CA LEU A 53 -1.43 10.62 0.47
C LEU A 53 -0.76 9.25 0.35
N LEU A 54 0.35 9.17 -0.39
CA LEU A 54 1.14 7.96 -0.56
C LEU A 54 1.77 7.50 0.78
N LEU A 55 2.25 8.43 1.59
CA LEU A 55 2.74 8.16 2.94
C LEU A 55 1.63 7.56 3.82
N ALA A 56 0.46 8.19 3.88
CA ALA A 56 -0.67 7.68 4.65
C ALA A 56 -1.12 6.29 4.18
N THR A 57 -1.15 6.07 2.86
CA THR A 57 -1.48 4.78 2.24
C THR A 57 -0.46 3.71 2.62
N SER A 58 0.83 4.03 2.60
CA SER A 58 1.90 3.09 2.99
C SER A 58 1.84 2.72 4.47
N LEU A 59 1.57 3.67 5.37
CA LEU A 59 1.38 3.41 6.80
C LEU A 59 0.20 2.49 7.06
N LEU A 60 -0.95 2.78 6.43
CA LEU A 60 -2.14 1.94 6.55
C LEU A 60 -1.87 0.52 6.03
N THR A 61 -1.11 0.41 4.93
CA THR A 61 -0.73 -0.89 4.34
C THR A 61 0.22 -1.67 5.24
N ILE A 62 1.18 -1.02 5.90
CA ILE A 62 2.06 -1.65 6.91
C ILE A 62 1.24 -2.21 8.07
N LEU A 63 0.33 -1.40 8.63
CA LEU A 63 -0.53 -1.83 9.73
C LEU A 63 -1.44 -2.99 9.31
N TRP A 64 -2.04 -2.92 8.13
CA TRP A 64 -2.91 -3.96 7.60
C TRP A 64 -2.16 -5.27 7.33
N SER A 65 -0.99 -5.21 6.67
CA SER A 65 -0.19 -6.40 6.37
C SER A 65 0.40 -7.03 7.64
N ALA A 66 0.80 -6.23 8.63
CA ALA A 66 1.19 -6.74 9.95
C ALA A 66 0.01 -7.40 10.68
N PHE A 67 -1.19 -6.80 10.63
CA PHE A 67 -2.41 -7.36 11.19
C PHE A 67 -2.74 -8.71 10.56
N VAL A 68 -2.77 -8.80 9.22
CA VAL A 68 -3.04 -10.06 8.50
C VAL A 68 -1.93 -11.09 8.73
N GLY A 69 -0.66 -10.67 8.78
CA GLY A 69 0.45 -11.56 9.12
C GLY A 69 0.32 -12.15 10.52
N HIS A 70 -0.06 -11.33 11.51
CA HIS A 70 -0.30 -11.76 12.88
C HIS A 70 -1.51 -12.70 12.99
N THR A 71 -2.60 -12.46 12.27
CA THR A 71 -3.77 -13.37 12.30
C THR A 71 -3.45 -14.73 11.68
N ILE A 72 -2.65 -14.76 10.61
CA ILE A 72 -2.19 -16.01 9.98
C ILE A 72 -1.25 -16.79 10.91
N HIS A 73 -0.27 -16.12 11.54
CA HIS A 73 0.72 -16.79 12.39
C HIS A 73 0.15 -17.19 13.75
N GLY A 74 -0.58 -16.27 14.39
CA GLY A 74 -1.08 -16.45 15.75
C GLY A 74 -2.25 -17.44 15.85
N ARG A 75 -2.93 -17.78 14.74
CA ARG A 75 -4.21 -18.54 14.75
C ARG A 75 -5.23 -17.95 15.75
N HIS A 76 -5.12 -16.66 16.05
CA HIS A 76 -5.96 -16.00 17.04
C HIS A 76 -7.24 -15.54 16.35
N GLU A 77 -8.33 -16.23 16.68
CA GLU A 77 -9.60 -16.02 16.01
C GLU A 77 -10.47 -15.06 16.79
N ARG A 78 -10.65 -13.85 16.24
CA ARG A 78 -11.78 -13.01 16.61
C ARG A 78 -12.91 -13.34 15.64
N ARG A 79 -14.00 -13.89 16.17
CA ARG A 79 -15.17 -14.40 15.41
C ARG A 79 -15.76 -13.41 14.39
N ILE A 80 -15.50 -12.11 14.56
CA ILE A 80 -16.05 -11.03 13.72
C ILE A 80 -15.01 -10.50 12.71
N ILE A 81 -13.73 -10.35 13.08
CA ILE A 81 -12.73 -9.61 12.27
C ILE A 81 -11.85 -10.57 11.43
N GLY A 82 -12.04 -11.88 11.55
CA GLY A 82 -11.21 -12.91 10.91
C GLY A 82 -11.77 -13.54 9.63
N THR A 83 -12.79 -12.96 8.99
CA THR A 83 -13.45 -13.57 7.82
C THR A 83 -12.89 -13.09 6.48
N PHE A 84 -13.00 -13.93 5.44
CA PHE A 84 -12.58 -13.57 4.08
C PHE A 84 -13.22 -12.29 3.54
N LEU A 85 -14.44 -11.96 3.97
CA LEU A 85 -15.09 -10.70 3.63
C LEU A 85 -14.31 -9.48 4.15
N HIS A 86 -13.78 -9.53 5.37
CA HIS A 86 -12.97 -8.45 5.93
C HIS A 86 -11.63 -8.31 5.21
N GLU A 87 -11.02 -9.44 4.83
CA GLU A 87 -9.83 -9.46 3.97
C GLU A 87 -10.09 -8.72 2.67
N PHE A 88 -11.19 -9.07 1.99
CA PHE A 88 -11.58 -8.49 0.71
C PHE A 88 -11.90 -7.00 0.83
N LEU A 89 -12.67 -6.60 1.85
CA LEU A 89 -13.02 -5.21 2.07
C LEU A 89 -11.79 -4.35 2.36
N GLY A 90 -10.88 -4.82 3.24
CA GLY A 90 -9.64 -4.11 3.55
C GLY A 90 -8.71 -4.01 2.34
N LEU A 91 -8.57 -5.10 1.56
CA LEU A 91 -7.84 -5.06 0.30
C LEU A 91 -8.50 -4.14 -0.74
N GLY A 92 -9.82 -4.05 -0.78
CA GLY A 92 -10.56 -3.15 -1.67
C GLY A 92 -10.32 -1.67 -1.35
N VAL A 93 -10.30 -1.31 -0.07
CA VAL A 93 -9.95 0.06 0.37
C VAL A 93 -8.50 0.38 0.00
N LEU A 94 -7.57 -0.53 0.30
CA LEU A 94 -6.16 -0.35 -0.09
C LEU A 94 -6.01 -0.25 -1.61
N PHE A 95 -6.73 -1.06 -2.38
CA PHE A 95 -6.69 -1.04 -3.83
C PHE A 95 -7.03 0.34 -4.38
N ILE A 96 -8.10 0.97 -3.88
CA ILE A 96 -8.51 2.32 -4.28
C ILE A 96 -7.44 3.34 -3.87
N LEU A 97 -6.93 3.29 -2.64
CA LEU A 97 -5.92 4.24 -2.15
C LEU A 97 -4.63 4.17 -2.98
N TRP A 98 -4.11 2.98 -3.25
CA TRP A 98 -2.93 2.78 -4.09
C TRP A 98 -3.19 3.22 -5.54
N LEU A 99 -4.37 2.91 -6.10
CA LEU A 99 -4.72 3.31 -7.46
C LEU A 99 -4.81 4.82 -7.61
N VAL A 100 -5.52 5.50 -6.70
CA VAL A 100 -5.69 6.95 -6.73
C VAL A 100 -4.34 7.65 -6.53
N GLY A 101 -3.52 7.20 -5.59
CA GLY A 101 -2.18 7.72 -5.37
C GLY A 101 -1.28 7.58 -6.59
N ALA A 102 -1.24 6.39 -7.22
CA ALA A 102 -0.46 6.14 -8.41
C ALA A 102 -0.97 6.91 -9.64
N ALA A 103 -2.29 6.93 -9.85
CA ALA A 103 -2.93 7.61 -10.96
C ALA A 103 -2.68 9.13 -10.92
N ILE A 104 -2.90 9.78 -9.78
CA ILE A 104 -2.66 11.23 -9.64
C ILE A 104 -1.17 11.54 -9.82
N ALA A 105 -0.27 10.70 -9.30
CA ALA A 105 1.17 10.86 -9.52
C ALA A 105 1.58 10.71 -11.00
N THR A 106 0.87 9.89 -11.79
CA THR A 106 1.14 9.72 -13.23
C THR A 106 0.52 10.77 -14.14
N VAL A 107 -0.57 11.45 -13.75
CA VAL A 107 -1.28 12.36 -14.65
C VAL A 107 -0.44 13.62 -14.94
N THR A 108 0.20 13.59 -16.11
CA THR A 108 0.83 14.72 -16.79
C THR A 108 -0.19 15.43 -17.68
N SER A 109 -0.83 16.49 -17.17
CA SER A 109 -1.66 17.36 -18.02
C SER A 109 -1.19 18.81 -17.95
N ASN A 110 -1.09 19.45 -19.13
CA ASN A 110 -0.65 20.83 -19.35
C ASN A 110 -1.70 21.89 -18.94
N VAL A 111 -2.55 21.60 -17.95
CA VAL A 111 -3.61 22.51 -17.50
C VAL A 111 -3.14 23.22 -16.22
N PRO A 112 -3.22 24.56 -16.13
CA PRO A 112 -2.76 25.31 -14.98
C PRO A 112 -3.74 25.14 -13.83
N THR A 113 -3.51 24.15 -12.96
CA THR A 113 -4.28 23.98 -11.73
C THR A 113 -3.37 23.51 -10.60
N LEU A 114 -3.21 24.38 -9.58
CA LEU A 114 -2.86 24.28 -8.15
C LEU A 114 -2.23 23.03 -7.49
N LEU A 115 -2.05 21.90 -8.17
CA LEU A 115 -1.37 20.71 -7.67
C LEU A 115 -0.04 20.51 -8.40
N THR A 116 1.03 20.38 -7.63
CA THR A 116 2.38 20.01 -8.06
C THR A 116 2.32 18.69 -8.83
N ARG A 117 2.56 18.72 -10.15
CA ARG A 117 2.55 17.51 -11.01
C ARG A 117 3.97 17.11 -11.36
N TRP A 118 4.26 15.82 -11.35
CA TRP A 118 5.63 15.31 -11.48
C TRP A 118 6.20 15.37 -12.90
N GLY A 119 5.44 15.86 -13.89
CA GLY A 119 5.95 16.17 -15.22
C GLY A 119 6.57 14.96 -15.94
N ASN A 120 7.33 15.21 -16.99
CA ASN A 120 8.12 14.17 -17.65
C ASN A 120 9.44 13.95 -16.88
N LEU A 121 9.45 12.99 -15.96
CA LEU A 121 10.58 12.71 -15.07
C LEU A 121 11.87 12.27 -15.80
N SER A 122 11.76 11.85 -17.07
CA SER A 122 12.94 11.45 -17.86
C SER A 122 13.90 12.62 -18.13
N SER A 123 13.40 13.85 -18.20
CA SER A 123 14.20 15.03 -18.53
C SER A 123 15.11 15.49 -17.38
N CYS A 124 14.74 15.21 -16.13
CA CYS A 124 15.44 15.70 -14.94
C CYS A 124 16.26 14.63 -14.21
N TRP A 125 16.58 13.52 -14.87
CA TRP A 125 17.19 12.34 -14.23
C TRP A 125 18.58 12.59 -13.62
N HIS A 126 19.25 13.67 -14.04
CA HIS A 126 20.53 14.11 -13.47
C HIS A 126 20.40 14.47 -11.97
N TYR A 127 19.26 15.07 -11.57
CA TYR A 127 19.03 15.48 -10.19
C TYR A 127 18.63 14.29 -9.30
N SER A 128 19.21 14.18 -8.11
CA SER A 128 18.88 13.14 -7.12
C SER A 128 17.40 13.17 -6.74
N THR A 129 16.83 14.36 -6.65
CA THR A 129 15.41 14.59 -6.36
C THR A 129 14.50 13.88 -7.37
N CYS A 130 14.72 14.05 -8.68
CA CYS A 130 13.89 13.39 -9.70
C CYS A 130 14.01 11.87 -9.67
N ARG A 131 15.20 11.32 -9.35
CA ARG A 131 15.37 9.88 -9.16
C ARG A 131 14.49 9.33 -8.02
N ILE A 132 14.35 10.09 -6.93
CA ILE A 132 13.46 9.74 -5.82
C ILE A 132 12.00 9.73 -6.26
N LEU A 133 11.54 10.71 -7.04
CA LEU A 133 10.17 10.72 -7.56
C LEU A 133 9.90 9.55 -8.51
N THR A 134 10.87 9.21 -9.38
CA THR A 134 10.71 8.03 -10.24
C THR A 134 10.62 6.75 -9.44
N ALA A 135 11.39 6.62 -8.36
CA ALA A 135 11.32 5.47 -7.46
C ALA A 135 9.96 5.42 -6.74
N LEU A 136 9.47 6.56 -6.23
CA LEU A 136 8.14 6.67 -5.61
C LEU A 136 7.04 6.20 -6.56
N LEU A 137 7.06 6.67 -7.81
CA LEU A 137 6.08 6.29 -8.82
C LEU A 137 6.14 4.79 -9.14
N ALA A 138 7.35 4.24 -9.29
CA ALA A 138 7.54 2.82 -9.56
C ALA A 138 7.01 1.96 -8.40
N PHE A 139 7.35 2.29 -7.16
CA PHE A 139 6.85 1.56 -5.98
C PHE A 139 5.34 1.76 -5.75
N ALA A 140 4.77 2.91 -6.13
CA ALA A 140 3.32 3.13 -6.12
C ALA A 140 2.60 2.13 -7.04
N TRP A 141 3.06 1.98 -8.28
CA TRP A 141 2.51 1.01 -9.22
C TRP A 141 2.77 -0.44 -8.81
N LEU A 142 3.96 -0.76 -8.33
CA LEU A 142 4.28 -2.11 -7.86
C LEU A 142 3.40 -2.50 -6.65
N GLY A 143 3.21 -1.59 -5.71
CA GLY A 143 2.30 -1.78 -4.58
C GLY A 143 0.88 -2.04 -5.05
N TRP A 144 0.37 -1.23 -5.98
CA TRP A 144 -0.96 -1.44 -6.58
C TRP A 144 -1.11 -2.81 -7.25
N ILE A 145 -0.12 -3.24 -8.06
CA ILE A 145 -0.14 -4.55 -8.73
C ILE A 145 -0.18 -5.69 -7.71
N VAL A 146 0.60 -5.60 -6.63
CA VAL A 146 0.60 -6.61 -5.56
C VAL A 146 -0.75 -6.65 -4.83
N VAL A 147 -1.34 -5.49 -4.54
CA VAL A 147 -2.69 -5.42 -3.94
C VAL A 147 -3.75 -6.01 -4.88
N LEU A 148 -3.68 -5.73 -6.18
CA LEU A 148 -4.58 -6.32 -7.18
C LEU A 148 -4.43 -7.85 -7.21
N ALA A 149 -3.19 -8.36 -7.23
CA ALA A 149 -2.94 -9.79 -7.20
C ALA A 149 -3.51 -10.45 -5.93
N LEU A 150 -3.32 -9.84 -4.76
CA LEU A 150 -3.94 -10.29 -3.51
C LEU A 150 -5.46 -10.31 -3.63
N LEU A 151 -6.07 -9.21 -4.06
CA LEU A 151 -7.52 -9.07 -4.20
C LEU A 151 -8.09 -10.14 -5.14
N LEU A 152 -7.47 -10.38 -6.29
CA LEU A 152 -7.88 -11.43 -7.23
C LEU A 152 -7.74 -12.83 -6.63
N THR A 153 -6.63 -13.13 -5.94
CA THR A 153 -6.46 -14.45 -5.32
C THR A 153 -7.47 -14.71 -4.21
N THR A 154 -7.77 -13.70 -3.38
CA THR A 154 -8.77 -13.78 -2.31
C THR A 154 -10.18 -13.92 -2.90
N LEU A 155 -10.50 -13.18 -3.96
CA LEU A 155 -11.78 -13.27 -4.67
C LEU A 155 -12.00 -14.65 -5.30
N LEU A 156 -11.01 -15.15 -6.06
CA LEU A 156 -11.09 -16.47 -6.70
C LEU A 156 -11.26 -17.59 -5.68
N PHE A 157 -10.54 -17.51 -4.55
CA PHE A 157 -10.68 -18.49 -3.46
C PHE A 157 -12.06 -18.44 -2.80
N ALA A 158 -12.58 -17.23 -2.52
CA ALA A 158 -13.89 -17.05 -1.91
C ALA A 158 -15.03 -17.55 -2.83
N LEU A 159 -14.93 -17.29 -4.14
CA LEU A 159 -15.89 -17.75 -5.14
C LEU A 159 -15.86 -19.27 -5.33
N ALA A 160 -14.67 -19.86 -5.51
CA ALA A 160 -14.53 -21.29 -5.75
C ALA A 160 -15.04 -22.14 -4.56
N ASN A 161 -14.85 -21.67 -3.33
CA ASN A 161 -15.22 -22.39 -2.12
C ASN A 161 -16.53 -21.90 -1.48
N ARG A 162 -17.19 -20.88 -2.05
CA ARG A 162 -18.36 -20.17 -1.45
C ARG A 162 -18.12 -19.77 0.02
N ALA A 163 -16.89 -19.39 0.35
CA ALA A 163 -16.38 -19.31 1.73
C ALA A 163 -16.25 -17.87 2.24
N TRP A 164 -17.25 -17.01 1.98
CA TRP A 164 -17.18 -15.57 2.30
C TRP A 164 -17.11 -15.26 3.81
N ASN A 165 -17.84 -16.04 4.61
CA ASN A 165 -17.92 -15.87 6.07
C ASN A 165 -16.97 -16.80 6.83
N GLU A 166 -16.09 -17.48 6.11
CA GLU A 166 -15.19 -18.48 6.66
C GLU A 166 -13.85 -17.83 7.05
N GLN A 167 -13.07 -18.51 7.87
CA GLN A 167 -11.85 -17.98 8.48
C GLN A 167 -10.74 -17.74 7.44
N MET A 168 -10.12 -16.55 7.49
CA MET A 168 -9.06 -16.10 6.57
C MET A 168 -7.86 -17.05 6.51
N HIS A 169 -7.58 -17.85 7.54
CA HIS A 169 -6.42 -18.73 7.57
C HIS A 169 -6.53 -19.97 6.67
N GLY A 170 -7.72 -20.31 6.15
CA GLY A 170 -7.92 -21.42 5.21
C GLY A 170 -7.74 -22.85 5.76
N ARG A 171 -7.40 -23.05 7.03
CA ARG A 171 -7.41 -24.38 7.68
C ARG A 171 -8.73 -24.64 8.41
N TRP A 172 -9.65 -25.36 7.77
CA TRP A 172 -10.85 -25.92 8.40
C TRP A 172 -10.54 -27.13 9.30
N ASP A 173 -9.70 -26.95 10.30
CA ASP A 173 -9.56 -27.98 11.35
C ASP A 173 -10.12 -27.43 12.65
N PRO A 174 -11.35 -27.82 13.04
CA PRO A 174 -12.03 -27.33 14.26
C PRO A 174 -11.23 -27.58 15.55
N ARG A 175 -10.25 -28.50 15.51
CA ARG A 175 -9.40 -28.83 16.66
C ARG A 175 -8.15 -27.95 16.77
N ALA A 176 -7.77 -27.27 15.68
CA ALA A 176 -6.58 -26.42 15.63
C ALA A 176 -6.88 -24.94 15.91
N THR A 177 -8.15 -24.54 15.88
CA THR A 177 -8.62 -23.17 16.07
C THR A 177 -9.06 -22.93 17.52
N ARG A 178 -8.32 -22.05 18.22
CA ARG A 178 -8.71 -21.58 19.55
C ARG A 178 -9.50 -20.28 19.40
N TYR A 179 -10.81 -20.37 19.52
CA TYR A 179 -11.65 -19.19 19.68
C TYR A 179 -11.35 -18.56 21.04
N ARG A 180 -10.95 -17.29 21.04
CA ARG A 180 -10.89 -16.52 22.29
C ARG A 180 -12.33 -16.11 22.62
N ASP A 181 -12.86 -16.65 23.72
CA ASP A 181 -14.20 -16.31 24.19
C ASP A 181 -14.22 -14.81 24.56
N SER A 182 -15.16 -14.06 23.99
CA SER A 182 -15.28 -12.61 24.18
C SER A 182 -16.03 -12.24 25.47
N ARG A 183 -16.16 -13.18 26.40
CA ARG A 183 -16.73 -12.98 27.75
C ARG A 183 -15.66 -13.03 28.83
N VAL A 184 -14.70 -12.09 28.81
CA VAL A 184 -13.95 -11.67 30.01
C VAL A 184 -13.58 -10.20 29.83
#